data_AF-A0A1Y1QY66-F1
#
_entry.id   AF-A0A1Y1QY66-F1
#
_cell.length_a   1.000
_cell.length_b   1.000
_cell.length_c   1.000
_cell.angle_alpha   90.00
_cell.angle_beta   90.00
_cell.angle_gamma   90.00
#
_symmetry.space_group_name_H-M   'P 1'
#
loop_
_entity.id
_entity.type
_entity.pdbx_description
1 polymer ?
#
loop_
_entity_poly.entity_id
_entity_poly.type
_entity_poly.pdbx_seq_one_letter_code
_entity_poly.pdbx_strand_id
1 'polypeptide(L)'
;MNEQALMVQHRLDAAQAANLLDGLGINGKLAPTITPSAVTAKPAALPDGLDNAGLAFLADPRVRIGVSLVSSGNVRNLVAYGAGDGSPLVGFTPSGTERYSLAMPLAPDHMTALLVTGLGLEQDIAQLPLATTLDSEGLLALAGFADALRQRELEALLARLPKPDSGVSLEEIYLRTLDGMVSGDARWTTGLLTQLFDRLPELDEEKLRQGMLALQQIGWVTNSAGTNWIPTDAFALGSAHWQLPLAGAYLQPARVLNDSVETTDIVLLRMLGSVWLCRQQGKQYTLESTSSSHLLSFLDNVLTGFTILPQPMPTASAAESVPAATRSRPRFCRKCGTPLATDVRFCGACGNAVS
;
A
#
# COMPACT_ATOMS: atom_id res chain seq x y z
N MET A 1 -23.83 8.98 -10.94
CA MET A 1 -24.77 8.57 -9.88
C MET A 1 -24.38 9.37 -8.63
N ASN A 2 -25.31 9.98 -7.91
CA ASN A 2 -24.98 10.90 -6.81
C ASN A 2 -24.59 10.07 -5.56
N GLU A 3 -23.31 9.82 -5.34
CA GLU A 3 -22.75 8.94 -4.30
C GLU A 3 -23.05 9.37 -2.86
N GLN A 4 -23.58 10.59 -2.64
CA GLN A 4 -24.01 11.06 -1.33
C GLN A 4 -25.29 10.38 -0.81
N ALA A 5 -25.98 9.55 -1.59
CA ALA A 5 -27.31 9.04 -1.26
C ALA A 5 -27.36 7.77 -0.40
N LEU A 6 -26.23 7.14 -0.04
CA LEU A 6 -26.23 5.83 0.64
C LEU A 6 -25.37 5.73 1.92
N MET A 7 -24.74 6.82 2.34
CA MET A 7 -23.92 6.84 3.57
C MET A 7 -24.59 7.67 4.65
N VAL A 8 -24.90 7.06 5.80
CA VAL A 8 -25.29 7.83 6.98
C VAL A 8 -24.04 8.50 7.52
N GLN A 9 -23.90 9.80 7.27
CA GLN A 9 -22.81 10.60 7.82
C GLN A 9 -23.21 11.14 9.19
N HIS A 10 -22.64 10.58 10.25
CA HIS A 10 -22.77 11.14 11.59
C HIS A 10 -21.61 12.10 11.85
N ARG A 11 -21.93 13.31 12.32
CA ARG A 11 -20.93 14.29 12.74
C ARG A 11 -20.72 14.18 14.25
N LEU A 12 -19.50 13.86 14.66
CA LEU A 12 -19.03 13.92 16.04
C LEU A 12 -18.22 15.22 16.23
N ASP A 13 -18.34 15.85 17.39
CA ASP A 13 -17.38 16.87 17.80
C ASP A 13 -16.04 16.23 18.27
N ALA A 14 -15.01 17.06 18.49
CA ALA A 14 -13.66 16.61 18.81
C ALA A 14 -13.62 15.86 20.13
N ALA A 15 -14.39 16.31 21.13
CA ALA A 15 -14.43 15.69 22.43
C ALA A 15 -15.14 14.34 22.35
N GLN A 16 -16.21 14.23 21.58
CA GLN A 16 -16.92 12.97 21.32
C GLN A 16 -16.05 11.98 20.55
N ALA A 17 -15.34 12.44 19.52
CA ALA A 17 -14.42 11.60 18.76
C ALA A 17 -13.20 11.18 19.59
N ALA A 18 -12.61 12.09 20.37
CA ALA A 18 -11.51 11.79 21.27
C ALA A 18 -11.94 10.82 22.37
N ASN A 19 -13.08 11.04 23.03
CA ASN A 19 -13.61 10.12 24.04
C ASN A 19 -13.98 8.75 23.45
N LEU A 20 -14.48 8.71 22.21
CA LEU A 20 -14.72 7.46 21.49
C LEU A 20 -13.38 6.76 21.23
N LEU A 21 -12.40 7.43 20.65
CA LEU A 21 -11.09 6.86 20.33
C LEU A 21 -10.29 6.44 21.58
N ASP A 22 -10.31 7.25 22.65
CA ASP A 22 -9.67 6.96 23.94
C ASP A 22 -10.39 5.82 24.66
N GLY A 23 -11.73 5.79 24.64
CA GLY A 23 -12.52 4.67 25.18
C GLY A 23 -12.30 3.36 24.43
N LEU A 24 -11.87 3.43 23.17
CA LEU A 24 -11.53 2.29 22.32
C LEU A 24 -10.03 1.96 22.31
N GLY A 25 -9.19 2.76 22.98
CA GLY A 25 -7.73 2.56 23.02
C GLY A 25 -7.02 2.77 21.68
N ILE A 26 -7.65 3.44 20.70
CA ILE A 26 -7.14 3.62 19.33
C ILE A 26 -6.27 4.88 19.28
N ASN A 27 -5.12 4.89 19.96
CA ASN A 27 -4.17 6.00 19.86
C ASN A 27 -3.07 5.69 18.82
N GLY A 28 -3.38 5.99 17.55
CA GLY A 28 -2.46 6.43 16.48
C GLY A 28 -1.36 5.48 15.96
N LYS A 29 -1.02 4.42 16.70
CA LYS A 29 -0.12 3.35 16.29
C LYS A 29 -0.78 2.09 16.80
N LEU A 30 -1.15 1.15 15.94
CA LEU A 30 -1.77 -0.13 16.32
C LEU A 30 -1.05 -0.69 17.56
N ALA A 31 -1.62 -0.46 18.75
CA ALA A 31 -0.96 -0.74 20.00
C ALA A 31 -1.22 -2.21 20.37
N PRO A 32 -0.19 -2.92 20.86
CA PRO A 32 -0.31 -4.33 21.16
C PRO A 32 -1.24 -4.53 22.36
N THR A 33 -2.19 -5.44 22.20
CA THR A 33 -2.99 -6.04 23.28
C THR A 33 -3.96 -5.10 24.00
N ILE A 34 -5.13 -4.87 23.39
CA ILE A 34 -6.33 -4.48 24.16
C ILE A 34 -6.76 -5.70 24.98
N THR A 35 -6.69 -5.61 26.30
CA THR A 35 -7.36 -6.59 27.18
C THR A 35 -8.86 -6.28 27.19
N PRO A 36 -9.77 -7.28 27.14
CA PRO A 36 -11.22 -7.08 26.88
C PRO A 36 -12.02 -6.30 27.94
N SER A 37 -11.39 -5.64 28.91
CA SER A 37 -12.03 -5.24 30.17
C SER A 37 -12.32 -3.73 30.31
N ALA A 38 -12.00 -2.89 29.32
CA ALA A 38 -12.07 -1.43 29.50
C ALA A 38 -13.35 -0.74 28.97
N VAL A 39 -14.19 -1.39 28.16
CA VAL A 39 -15.39 -0.74 27.61
C VAL A 39 -16.59 -0.92 28.56
N THR A 40 -16.60 -0.18 29.68
CA THR A 40 -17.79 -0.06 30.55
C THR A 40 -18.24 1.38 30.77
N ALA A 41 -17.53 2.37 30.22
CA ALA A 41 -18.01 3.75 30.22
C ALA A 41 -19.21 3.85 29.27
N LYS A 42 -20.42 4.03 29.82
CA LYS A 42 -21.62 4.43 29.06
C LYS A 42 -21.24 5.63 28.20
N PRO A 43 -21.16 5.51 26.87
CA PRO A 43 -20.99 6.67 26.01
C PRO A 43 -22.21 7.56 26.21
N ALA A 44 -22.02 8.87 26.27
CA ALA A 44 -23.12 9.81 26.10
C ALA A 44 -23.90 9.38 24.85
N ALA A 45 -25.22 9.21 24.99
CA ALA A 45 -26.09 8.48 24.07
C ALA A 45 -25.67 8.62 22.61
N LEU A 46 -25.09 7.55 22.05
CA LEU A 46 -24.84 7.46 20.62
C LEU A 46 -26.19 7.57 19.90
N PRO A 47 -26.26 8.25 18.74
CA PRO A 47 -27.50 8.35 17.97
C PRO A 47 -28.08 6.96 17.68
N ASP A 48 -29.39 6.79 17.84
CA ASP A 48 -30.09 5.57 17.44
C ASP A 48 -29.76 5.23 15.98
N GLY A 49 -29.13 4.07 15.74
CA GLY A 49 -28.75 3.60 14.40
C GLY A 49 -27.25 3.39 14.13
N LEU A 50 -26.36 3.81 15.04
CA LEU A 50 -25.00 3.26 15.10
C LEU A 50 -25.10 1.84 15.67
N ASP A 51 -25.42 0.87 14.81
CA ASP A 51 -25.65 -0.52 15.19
C ASP A 51 -24.57 -1.03 16.16
N ASN A 52 -24.99 -1.84 17.15
CA ASN A 52 -24.08 -2.48 18.11
C ASN A 52 -22.89 -3.19 17.43
N ALA A 53 -23.08 -3.67 16.20
CA ALA A 53 -22.04 -4.27 15.38
C ALA A 53 -20.92 -3.28 15.01
N GLY A 54 -21.27 -2.04 14.63
CA GLY A 54 -20.32 -1.01 14.27
C GLY A 54 -19.42 -0.60 15.43
N LEU A 55 -19.99 -0.44 16.62
CA LEU A 55 -19.23 -0.14 17.84
C LEU A 55 -18.39 -1.36 18.29
N ALA A 56 -18.91 -2.57 18.12
CA ALA A 56 -18.16 -3.79 18.42
C ALA A 56 -16.91 -3.92 17.52
N PHE A 57 -17.00 -3.58 16.23
CA PHE A 57 -15.86 -3.57 15.31
C PHE A 57 -14.80 -2.54 15.70
N LEU A 58 -15.24 -1.39 16.22
CA LEU A 58 -14.34 -0.36 16.70
C LEU A 58 -13.69 -0.71 18.04
N ALA A 59 -14.32 -1.56 18.86
CA ALA A 59 -13.78 -1.97 20.15
C ALA A 59 -12.64 -3.01 20.05
N ASP A 60 -12.61 -3.81 18.99
CA ASP A 60 -11.52 -4.75 18.70
C ASP A 60 -11.22 -4.79 17.18
N PRO A 61 -10.62 -3.72 16.61
CA PRO A 61 -10.36 -3.64 15.18
C PRO A 61 -9.26 -4.63 14.79
N ARG A 62 -9.60 -5.58 13.92
CA ARG A 62 -8.63 -6.53 13.34
C ARG A 62 -8.06 -6.05 12.01
N VAL A 63 -8.73 -5.10 11.36
CA VAL A 63 -8.33 -4.51 10.08
C VAL A 63 -8.36 -3.00 10.20
N ARG A 64 -7.34 -2.34 9.66
CA ARG A 64 -7.26 -0.89 9.49
C ARG A 64 -6.82 -0.58 8.07
N ILE A 65 -7.47 0.36 7.40
CA ILE A 65 -7.06 0.87 6.09
C ILE A 65 -6.96 2.38 6.18
N GLY A 66 -5.73 2.91 6.14
CA GLY A 66 -5.47 4.34 6.01
C GLY A 66 -5.31 4.73 4.55
N VAL A 67 -5.97 5.82 4.13
CA VAL A 67 -5.79 6.45 2.81
C VAL A 67 -5.57 7.94 3.00
N SER A 68 -4.44 8.44 2.51
CA SER A 68 -4.14 9.86 2.41
C SER A 68 -4.01 10.22 0.93
N LEU A 69 -4.94 11.01 0.40
CA LEU A 69 -4.97 11.43 -0.99
C LEU A 69 -4.56 12.91 -1.08
N VAL A 70 -3.58 13.20 -1.91
CA VAL A 70 -3.10 14.54 -2.22
C VAL A 70 -3.45 14.87 -3.67
N SER A 71 -4.28 15.89 -3.89
CA SER A 71 -4.64 16.33 -5.24
C SER A 71 -4.94 17.83 -5.26
N SER A 72 -4.37 18.55 -6.22
CA SER A 72 -4.60 19.99 -6.42
C SER A 72 -4.40 20.83 -5.15
N GLY A 73 -3.37 20.51 -4.35
CA GLY A 73 -3.07 21.20 -3.08
C GLY A 73 -4.01 20.88 -1.92
N ASN A 74 -4.95 19.94 -2.08
CA ASN A 74 -5.82 19.46 -1.02
C ASN A 74 -5.37 18.08 -0.55
N VAL A 75 -5.38 17.87 0.76
CA VAL A 75 -5.15 16.56 1.39
C VAL A 75 -6.49 16.04 1.91
N ARG A 76 -6.82 14.81 1.56
CA ARG A 76 -8.01 14.09 2.06
C ARG A 76 -7.56 12.81 2.75
N ASN A 77 -7.91 12.69 4.02
CA ASN A 77 -7.56 11.52 4.83
C ASN A 77 -8.82 10.73 5.15
N LEU A 78 -8.76 9.42 4.94
CA LEU A 78 -9.77 8.45 5.34
C LEU A 78 -9.08 7.35 6.11
N VAL A 79 -9.59 7.02 7.29
CA VAL A 79 -9.17 5.83 8.04
C VAL A 79 -10.38 4.95 8.25
N ALA A 80 -10.30 3.70 7.81
CA ALA A 80 -11.38 2.74 7.95
C ALA A 80 -10.94 1.55 8.83
N TYR A 81 -11.86 1.03 9.64
CA TYR A 81 -11.61 -0.08 10.57
C TYR A 81 -12.62 -1.21 10.37
N GLY A 82 -12.23 -2.46 10.63
CA GLY A 82 -13.13 -3.62 10.54
C GLY A 82 -12.70 -4.81 11.38
N ALA A 83 -13.58 -5.79 11.52
CA ALA A 83 -13.38 -6.99 12.34
C ALA A 83 -12.60 -8.14 11.67
N GLY A 84 -12.36 -8.07 10.35
CA GLY A 84 -11.52 -9.04 9.65
C GLY A 84 -12.21 -10.39 9.40
N ASP A 85 -13.16 -10.41 8.49
CA ASP A 85 -13.92 -11.59 8.05
C ASP A 85 -14.79 -11.26 6.83
N GLY A 86 -14.44 -10.19 6.10
CA GLY A 86 -15.30 -9.59 5.08
C GLY A 86 -16.40 -8.68 5.65
N SER A 87 -16.45 -8.44 6.97
CA SER A 87 -17.33 -7.43 7.57
C SER A 87 -17.13 -6.04 6.95
N PRO A 88 -18.21 -5.23 6.89
CA PRO A 88 -18.12 -3.86 6.42
C PRO A 88 -17.18 -3.03 7.31
N LEU A 89 -16.50 -2.06 6.68
CA LEU A 89 -15.61 -1.14 7.37
C LEU A 89 -16.39 0.04 7.97
N VAL A 90 -15.80 0.65 9.00
CA VAL A 90 -16.26 1.90 9.61
C VAL A 90 -15.22 2.98 9.35
N GLY A 91 -15.59 3.99 8.59
CA GLY A 91 -14.72 5.09 8.17
C GLY A 91 -14.79 6.29 9.11
N PHE A 92 -13.63 6.92 9.29
CA PHE A 92 -13.45 8.20 9.95
C PHE A 92 -12.80 9.17 8.99
N THR A 93 -13.44 10.34 8.83
CA THR A 93 -12.90 11.45 8.05
C THR A 93 -12.89 12.71 8.90
N PRO A 94 -11.76 13.40 9.08
CA PRO A 94 -11.74 14.70 9.75
C PRO A 94 -12.62 15.71 8.99
N SER A 95 -13.44 16.48 9.71
CA SER A 95 -14.31 17.53 9.19
C SER A 95 -14.01 18.88 9.87
N GLY A 96 -12.73 19.26 9.87
CA GLY A 96 -12.21 20.45 10.56
C GLY A 96 -11.30 20.08 11.74
N THR A 97 -10.93 21.07 12.55
CA THR A 97 -10.05 20.89 13.72
C THR A 97 -10.70 20.11 14.85
N GLU A 98 -12.03 20.13 14.91
CA GLU A 98 -12.80 19.63 16.05
C GLU A 98 -14.01 18.80 15.65
N ARG A 99 -14.04 18.22 14.45
CA ARG A 99 -15.14 17.36 14.05
C ARG A 99 -14.66 16.18 13.25
N TYR A 100 -15.35 15.06 13.41
CA TYR A 100 -15.13 13.86 12.63
C TYR A 100 -16.45 13.41 12.02
N SER A 101 -16.39 12.99 10.76
CA SER A 101 -17.49 12.32 10.08
C SER A 101 -17.27 10.82 10.18
N LEU A 102 -18.26 10.12 10.69
CA LEU A 102 -18.36 8.67 10.65
C LEU A 102 -19.08 8.23 9.38
N ALA A 103 -18.56 7.19 8.73
CA ALA A 103 -19.05 6.63 7.49
C ALA A 103 -19.24 5.11 7.65
N MET A 104 -20.48 4.64 7.53
CA MET A 104 -20.82 3.22 7.69
C MET A 104 -22.07 2.86 6.87
N PRO A 105 -22.12 1.65 6.27
CA PRO A 105 -21.01 0.72 6.06
C PRO A 105 -20.09 1.17 4.91
N LEU A 106 -18.78 0.97 5.05
CA LEU A 106 -17.81 1.14 3.96
C LEU A 106 -17.42 -0.22 3.38
N ALA A 107 -17.74 -0.45 2.10
CA ALA A 107 -17.17 -1.55 1.33
C ALA A 107 -15.77 -1.18 0.80
N PRO A 108 -14.89 -2.16 0.52
CA PRO A 108 -13.63 -1.93 -0.17
C PRO A 108 -13.78 -1.12 -1.47
N ASP A 109 -14.85 -1.37 -2.23
CA ASP A 109 -15.17 -0.64 -3.47
C ASP A 109 -15.30 0.87 -3.28
N HIS A 110 -15.76 1.34 -2.11
CA HIS A 110 -15.81 2.77 -1.83
C HIS A 110 -14.42 3.39 -1.70
N MET A 111 -13.44 2.64 -1.17
CA MET A 111 -12.04 3.10 -1.09
C MET A 111 -11.40 3.11 -2.47
N THR A 112 -11.67 2.09 -3.29
CA THR A 112 -11.25 2.06 -4.69
C THR A 112 -11.85 3.24 -5.47
N ALA A 113 -13.14 3.53 -5.30
CA ALA A 113 -13.79 4.69 -5.95
C ALA A 113 -13.18 6.03 -5.52
N LEU A 114 -12.85 6.19 -4.24
CA LEU A 114 -12.12 7.36 -3.73
C LEU A 114 -10.76 7.52 -4.42
N LEU A 115 -10.00 6.43 -4.56
CA LEU A 115 -8.69 6.44 -5.23
C LEU A 115 -8.82 6.72 -6.73
N VAL A 116 -9.80 6.09 -7.41
CA VAL A 116 -10.08 6.34 -8.84
C VAL A 116 -10.34 7.81 -9.09
N THR A 117 -11.28 8.39 -8.35
CA THR A 117 -11.67 9.80 -8.50
C THR A 117 -10.53 10.73 -8.10
N GLY A 118 -9.82 10.40 -7.02
CA GLY A 118 -8.74 11.21 -6.48
C GLY A 118 -7.51 11.29 -7.37
N LEU A 119 -7.18 10.18 -8.03
CA LEU A 119 -6.02 10.04 -8.91
C LEU A 119 -6.37 10.26 -10.39
N GLY A 120 -7.64 10.49 -10.72
CA GLY A 120 -8.10 10.68 -12.09
C GLY A 120 -7.89 9.44 -12.97
N LEU A 121 -8.26 8.26 -12.47
CA LEU A 121 -8.08 6.96 -13.12
C LEU A 121 -9.29 6.54 -13.97
N GLU A 122 -10.28 7.42 -14.16
CA GLU A 122 -11.43 7.17 -15.03
C GLU A 122 -11.01 7.07 -16.50
N GLN A 123 -9.89 7.70 -16.85
CA GLN A 123 -9.25 7.55 -18.14
C GLN A 123 -8.25 6.39 -18.08
N ASP A 124 -8.23 5.59 -19.15
CA ASP A 124 -7.26 4.51 -19.26
C ASP A 124 -5.85 5.11 -19.47
N ILE A 125 -4.94 4.73 -18.59
CA ILE A 125 -3.55 5.13 -18.62
C ILE A 125 -2.76 3.91 -19.01
N ALA A 126 -1.96 4.02 -20.07
CA ALA A 126 -1.13 2.92 -20.53
C ALA A 126 0.02 2.65 -19.55
N GLN A 127 0.32 1.36 -19.36
CA GLN A 127 1.52 0.96 -18.66
C GLN A 127 2.76 1.29 -19.50
N LEU A 128 3.75 1.90 -18.87
CA LEU A 128 5.08 2.02 -19.46
C LEU A 128 5.95 0.82 -19.04
N PRO A 129 6.88 0.33 -19.88
CA PRO A 129 7.72 -0.83 -19.58
C PRO A 129 8.87 -0.45 -18.64
N LEU A 130 8.54 0.14 -17.49
CA LEU A 130 9.49 0.76 -16.58
C LEU A 130 9.25 0.25 -15.17
N ALA A 131 10.27 -0.39 -14.62
CA ALA A 131 10.35 -0.75 -13.23
C ALA A 131 11.78 -0.53 -12.73
N THR A 132 11.93 -0.02 -11.52
CA THR A 132 13.23 0.16 -10.88
C THR A 132 13.10 -0.02 -9.38
N THR A 133 14.23 -0.21 -8.72
CA THR A 133 14.32 -0.23 -7.26
C THR A 133 15.34 0.81 -6.83
N LEU A 134 14.95 1.67 -5.90
CA LEU A 134 15.77 2.72 -5.33
C LEU A 134 15.74 2.61 -3.81
N ASP A 135 16.77 3.08 -3.13
CA ASP A 135 16.68 3.38 -1.71
C ASP A 135 16.00 4.74 -1.49
N SER A 136 15.87 5.14 -0.22
CA SER A 136 15.30 6.44 0.16
C SER A 136 16.02 7.62 -0.50
N GLU A 137 17.33 7.57 -0.54
CA GLU A 137 18.22 8.59 -1.10
C GLU A 137 18.05 8.69 -2.63
N GLY A 138 17.99 7.55 -3.32
CA GLY A 138 17.73 7.48 -4.76
C GLY A 138 16.34 7.99 -5.13
N LEU A 139 15.31 7.68 -4.33
CA LEU A 139 13.96 8.20 -4.53
C LEU A 139 13.90 9.73 -4.38
N LEU A 140 14.56 10.26 -3.34
CA LEU A 140 14.63 11.70 -3.13
C LEU A 140 15.42 12.40 -4.24
N ALA A 141 16.55 11.82 -4.66
CA ALA A 141 17.35 12.32 -5.78
C ALA A 141 16.57 12.32 -7.09
N LEU A 142 15.75 11.30 -7.36
CA LEU A 142 14.87 11.25 -8.53
C LEU A 142 13.89 12.41 -8.54
N ALA A 143 13.20 12.64 -7.42
CA ALA A 143 12.24 13.72 -7.27
C ALA A 143 12.90 15.09 -7.42
N GLY A 144 14.02 15.32 -6.74
CA GLY A 144 14.79 16.55 -6.79
C GLY A 144 15.31 16.86 -8.20
N PHE A 145 15.84 15.86 -8.90
CA PHE A 145 16.36 16.01 -10.25
C PHE A 145 15.24 16.30 -11.26
N ALA A 146 14.09 15.62 -11.16
CA ALA A 146 12.92 15.89 -12.00
C ALA A 146 12.38 17.31 -11.77
N ASP A 147 12.30 17.75 -10.52
CA ASP A 147 11.88 19.11 -10.18
C ASP A 147 12.87 20.16 -10.72
N ALA A 148 14.17 19.90 -10.64
CA ALA A 148 15.19 20.87 -11.09
C ALA A 148 15.18 21.02 -12.62
N LEU A 149 15.04 19.92 -13.36
CA LEU A 149 14.83 19.95 -14.80
C LEU A 149 13.59 20.76 -15.18
N ARG A 150 12.47 20.49 -14.51
CA ARG A 150 11.21 21.21 -14.77
C ARG A 150 11.32 22.69 -14.45
N GLN A 151 11.96 23.06 -13.34
CA GLN A 151 12.14 24.47 -12.98
C GLN A 151 12.89 25.22 -14.09
N ARG A 152 13.99 24.66 -14.58
CA ARG A 152 14.76 25.27 -15.70
C ARG A 152 13.93 25.41 -16.96
N GLU A 153 13.14 24.39 -17.31
CA GLU A 153 12.24 24.46 -18.47
C GLU A 153 11.19 25.57 -18.30
N LEU A 154 10.58 25.69 -17.12
CA LEU A 154 9.60 26.74 -16.81
C LEU A 154 10.22 28.14 -16.83
N GLU A 155 11.41 28.31 -16.26
CA GLU A 155 12.14 29.59 -16.25
C GLU A 155 12.52 30.03 -17.67
N ALA A 156 13.02 29.10 -18.50
CA ALA A 156 13.30 29.39 -19.90
C ALA A 156 12.05 29.78 -20.67
N LEU A 157 10.92 29.08 -20.46
CA LEU A 157 9.64 29.42 -21.07
C LEU A 157 9.15 30.81 -20.66
N LEU A 158 9.23 31.15 -19.37
CA LEU A 158 8.85 32.47 -18.85
C LEU A 158 9.74 33.59 -19.43
N ALA A 159 11.05 33.33 -19.55
CA ALA A 159 12.01 34.26 -20.13
C ALA A 159 11.97 34.29 -21.68
N ARG A 160 11.15 33.44 -22.31
CA ARG A 160 11.09 33.25 -23.78
C ARG A 160 12.46 32.90 -24.39
N LEU A 161 13.24 32.12 -23.65
CA LEU A 161 14.54 31.61 -24.06
C LEU A 161 14.39 30.24 -24.75
N PRO A 162 15.37 29.81 -25.55
CA PRO A 162 15.41 28.44 -26.04
C PRO A 162 15.44 27.43 -24.88
N LYS A 163 15.07 26.17 -25.18
CA LYS A 163 15.13 25.08 -24.20
C LYS A 163 16.54 25.02 -23.59
N PRO A 164 16.69 25.01 -22.26
CA PRO A 164 17.99 24.97 -21.62
C PRO A 164 18.67 23.62 -21.87
N ASP A 165 20.00 23.60 -21.73
CA ASP A 165 20.75 22.34 -21.73
C ASP A 165 20.21 21.40 -20.66
N SER A 166 20.26 20.09 -20.91
CA SER A 166 19.70 19.07 -20.03
C SER A 166 20.56 18.74 -18.80
N GLY A 167 21.79 19.29 -18.72
CA GLY A 167 22.69 19.08 -17.59
C GLY A 167 22.33 19.95 -16.40
N VAL A 168 22.12 19.35 -15.23
CA VAL A 168 21.79 20.00 -13.96
C VAL A 168 22.89 19.76 -12.93
N SER A 169 23.31 20.79 -12.20
CA SER A 169 24.36 20.65 -11.19
C SER A 169 23.80 19.99 -9.90
N LEU A 170 24.67 19.40 -9.08
CA LEU A 170 24.24 18.84 -7.79
C LEU A 170 23.66 19.92 -6.85
N GLU A 171 24.21 21.14 -6.90
CA GLU A 171 23.73 22.29 -6.12
C GLU A 171 22.30 22.69 -6.52
N GLU A 172 22.01 22.75 -7.82
CA GLU A 172 20.65 23.04 -8.33
C GLU A 172 19.65 21.98 -7.84
N ILE A 173 20.02 20.69 -7.92
CA ILE A 173 19.19 19.59 -7.44
C ILE A 173 18.96 19.71 -5.92
N TYR A 174 20.01 20.02 -5.16
CA TYR A 174 19.93 20.17 -3.71
C TYR A 174 18.97 21.31 -3.32
N LEU A 175 19.15 22.50 -3.89
CA LEU A 175 18.32 23.66 -3.59
C LEU A 175 16.84 23.41 -3.94
N ARG A 176 16.59 22.76 -5.09
CA ARG A 176 15.23 22.41 -5.50
C ARG A 176 14.59 21.36 -4.58
N THR A 177 15.36 20.36 -4.16
CA THR A 177 14.89 19.33 -3.22
C THR A 177 14.54 19.98 -1.88
N LEU A 178 15.41 20.85 -1.37
CA LEU A 178 15.18 21.57 -0.12
C LEU A 178 13.90 22.42 -0.19
N ASP A 179 13.72 23.20 -1.26
CA ASP A 179 12.50 24.00 -1.45
C ASP A 179 11.23 23.13 -1.51
N GLY A 180 11.30 21.98 -2.18
CA GLY A 180 10.20 21.03 -2.23
C GLY A 180 9.83 20.46 -0.85
N MET A 181 10.83 20.07 -0.05
CA MET A 181 10.62 19.53 1.29
C MET A 181 10.09 20.59 2.27
N VAL A 182 10.56 21.84 2.17
CA VAL A 182 10.15 22.93 3.07
C VAL A 182 8.77 23.47 2.71
N SER A 183 8.51 23.70 1.42
CA SER A 183 7.23 24.25 0.96
C SER A 183 6.09 23.22 1.03
N GLY A 184 6.42 21.95 0.83
CA GLY A 184 5.44 20.89 0.68
C GLY A 184 4.49 21.13 -0.51
N ASP A 185 4.86 21.91 -1.53
CA ASP A 185 3.96 22.17 -2.66
C ASP A 185 3.82 20.92 -3.55
N ALA A 186 2.66 20.27 -3.48
CA ALA A 186 2.35 19.04 -4.20
C ALA A 186 2.33 19.17 -5.74
N ARG A 187 2.46 20.39 -6.28
CA ARG A 187 2.70 20.59 -7.72
C ARG A 187 4.12 20.23 -8.12
N TRP A 188 5.04 20.09 -7.17
CA TRP A 188 6.39 19.58 -7.33
C TRP A 188 6.50 18.17 -6.77
N THR A 189 7.32 17.34 -7.38
CA THR A 189 7.40 15.92 -7.05
C THR A 189 7.98 15.72 -5.65
N THR A 190 9.01 16.46 -5.28
CA THR A 190 9.56 16.43 -3.92
C THR A 190 8.52 16.86 -2.89
N GLY A 191 7.73 17.90 -3.19
CA GLY A 191 6.66 18.37 -2.31
C GLY A 191 5.54 17.34 -2.16
N LEU A 192 5.13 16.70 -3.27
CA LEU A 192 4.16 15.61 -3.24
C LEU A 192 4.66 14.42 -2.41
N LEU A 193 5.90 13.98 -2.62
CA LEU A 193 6.47 12.88 -1.84
C LEU A 193 6.53 13.22 -0.34
N THR A 194 6.87 14.46 0.01
CA THR A 194 6.90 14.91 1.42
C THR A 194 5.52 14.84 2.08
N GLN A 195 4.44 15.03 1.32
CA GLN A 195 3.08 14.89 1.86
C GLN A 195 2.61 13.43 1.96
N LEU A 196 3.16 12.53 1.14
CA LEU A 196 2.71 11.14 1.06
C LEU A 196 3.51 10.20 1.96
N PHE A 197 4.81 10.43 2.09
CA PHE A 197 5.67 9.62 2.93
C PHE A 197 5.75 10.22 4.33
N ASP A 198 5.43 9.43 5.35
CA ASP A 198 5.56 9.84 6.75
C ASP A 198 6.98 10.30 7.11
N ARG A 199 8.00 9.72 6.47
CA ARG A 199 9.42 10.05 6.67
C ARG A 199 10.24 9.83 5.40
N LEU A 200 10.54 10.92 4.70
CA LEU A 200 11.64 10.97 3.74
C LEU A 200 12.98 11.06 4.49
N PRO A 201 14.10 10.65 3.84
CA PRO A 201 15.42 10.84 4.45
C PRO A 201 15.69 12.32 4.65
N GLU A 202 16.41 12.64 5.73
CA GLU A 202 16.93 13.99 5.94
C GLU A 202 17.84 14.37 4.77
N LEU A 203 17.60 15.54 4.18
CA LEU A 203 18.36 16.05 3.06
C LEU A 203 19.75 16.47 3.50
N ASP A 204 20.75 15.81 2.93
CA ASP A 204 22.17 16.08 3.10
C ASP A 204 22.85 15.96 1.73
N GLU A 205 23.88 16.77 1.48
CA GLU A 205 24.52 16.83 0.16
C GLU A 205 25.19 15.49 -0.22
N GLU A 206 25.80 14.80 0.75
CA GLU A 206 26.43 13.49 0.51
C GLU A 206 25.37 12.42 0.26
N LYS A 207 24.27 12.42 1.01
CA LYS A 207 23.13 11.53 0.73
C LYS A 207 22.51 11.78 -0.64
N LEU A 208 22.34 13.04 -1.03
CA LEU A 208 21.83 13.38 -2.36
C LEU A 208 22.78 12.90 -3.47
N ARG A 209 24.10 13.07 -3.27
CA ARG A 209 25.13 12.55 -4.17
C ARG A 209 25.05 11.03 -4.31
N GLN A 210 24.86 10.31 -3.20
CA GLN A 210 24.66 8.86 -3.21
C GLN A 210 23.41 8.46 -3.99
N GLY A 211 22.30 9.19 -3.80
CA GLY A 211 21.07 9.00 -4.58
C GLY A 211 21.29 9.23 -6.08
N MET A 212 22.01 10.27 -6.48
CA MET A 212 22.35 10.52 -7.89
C MET A 212 23.25 9.43 -8.48
N LEU A 213 24.19 8.90 -7.70
CA LEU A 213 24.99 7.74 -8.10
C LEU A 213 24.14 6.48 -8.27
N ALA A 214 23.13 6.26 -7.43
CA ALA A 214 22.17 5.17 -7.60
C ALA A 214 21.37 5.33 -8.90
N LEU A 215 20.93 6.55 -9.23
CA LEU A 215 20.28 6.85 -10.53
C LEU A 215 21.21 6.60 -11.72
N GLN A 216 22.50 6.89 -11.57
CA GLN A 216 23.49 6.60 -12.60
C GLN A 216 23.70 5.09 -12.79
N GLN A 217 23.75 4.33 -11.70
CA GLN A 217 23.92 2.87 -11.74
C GLN A 217 22.78 2.17 -12.48
N ILE A 218 21.54 2.67 -12.34
CA ILE A 218 20.38 2.16 -13.11
C ILE A 218 20.27 2.75 -14.52
N GLY A 219 21.23 3.58 -14.93
CA GLY A 219 21.32 4.13 -16.29
C GLY A 219 20.32 5.25 -16.58
N TRP A 220 19.74 5.88 -15.57
CA TRP A 220 18.77 6.97 -15.72
C TRP A 220 19.46 8.33 -15.90
N VAL A 221 20.63 8.51 -15.30
CA VAL A 221 21.42 9.72 -15.49
C VAL A 221 22.84 9.37 -15.87
N THR A 222 23.52 10.31 -16.50
CA THR A 222 24.97 10.29 -16.71
C THR A 222 25.58 11.52 -16.08
N ASN A 223 26.81 11.40 -15.59
CA ASN A 223 27.55 12.54 -15.08
C ASN A 223 28.55 13.00 -16.14
N SER A 224 28.33 14.20 -16.68
CA SER A 224 29.24 14.81 -17.64
C SER A 224 30.32 15.61 -16.90
N ALA A 225 31.58 15.20 -17.10
CA ALA A 225 32.76 15.87 -16.54
C ALA A 225 32.74 16.10 -15.02
N GLY A 226 31.99 15.30 -14.26
CA GLY A 226 31.94 15.37 -12.79
C GLY A 226 31.09 16.51 -12.22
N THR A 227 30.48 17.34 -13.07
CA THR A 227 29.84 18.60 -12.63
C THR A 227 28.33 18.62 -12.85
N ASN A 228 27.87 18.06 -13.97
CA ASN A 228 26.47 18.10 -14.37
C ASN A 228 25.90 16.70 -14.58
N TRP A 229 24.69 16.49 -14.06
CA TRP A 229 23.88 15.30 -14.26
C TRP A 229 22.96 15.50 -15.45
N ILE A 230 23.02 14.59 -16.41
CA ILE A 230 22.30 14.64 -17.67
C ILE A 230 21.31 13.46 -17.73
N PRO A 231 20.02 13.68 -18.03
CA PRO A 231 19.07 12.60 -18.20
C PRO A 231 19.44 11.75 -19.43
N THR A 232 19.38 10.43 -19.31
CA THR A 232 19.51 9.53 -20.45
C THR A 232 18.18 9.38 -21.20
N ASP A 233 18.20 8.72 -22.36
CA ASP A 233 16.96 8.34 -23.06
C ASP A 233 16.07 7.43 -22.20
N ALA A 234 16.67 6.60 -21.34
CA ALA A 234 15.93 5.78 -20.39
C ALA A 234 15.16 6.64 -19.37
N PHE A 235 15.76 7.74 -18.90
CA PHE A 235 15.06 8.73 -18.07
C PHE A 235 14.03 9.52 -18.87
N ALA A 236 14.29 9.86 -20.13
CA ALA A 236 13.31 10.56 -20.97
C ALA A 236 12.03 9.72 -21.19
N LEU A 237 12.18 8.40 -21.41
CA LEU A 237 11.05 7.46 -21.48
C LEU A 237 10.41 7.22 -20.11
N GLY A 238 11.28 7.12 -19.10
CA GLY A 238 11.05 6.85 -17.69
C GLY A 238 10.23 7.88 -16.94
N SER A 239 10.91 8.99 -16.73
CA SER A 239 10.72 9.94 -15.68
C SER A 239 10.54 11.36 -16.22
N ALA A 240 10.48 11.56 -17.54
CA ALA A 240 9.89 12.79 -18.08
C ALA A 240 8.46 13.01 -17.56
N HIS A 241 7.74 11.93 -17.22
CA HIS A 241 6.46 12.03 -16.54
C HIS A 241 6.58 12.49 -15.08
N TRP A 242 7.70 12.23 -14.41
CA TRP A 242 7.94 12.64 -13.01
C TRP A 242 8.12 14.15 -12.85
N GLN A 243 8.15 14.91 -13.93
CA GLN A 243 8.21 16.36 -13.87
C GLN A 243 6.86 16.97 -13.47
N LEU A 244 5.72 16.37 -13.85
CA LEU A 244 4.40 16.97 -13.63
C LEU A 244 3.48 16.06 -12.81
N PRO A 245 3.62 16.06 -11.46
CA PRO A 245 2.68 15.39 -10.58
C PRO A 245 1.31 16.07 -10.66
N LEU A 246 0.26 15.25 -10.70
CA LEU A 246 -1.13 15.70 -10.67
C LEU A 246 -1.78 15.38 -9.32
N ALA A 247 -1.50 14.18 -8.81
CA ALA A 247 -2.03 13.69 -7.55
C ALA A 247 -1.16 12.55 -7.02
N GLY A 248 -1.35 12.18 -5.76
CA GLY A 248 -0.83 10.94 -5.23
C GLY A 248 -1.65 10.44 -4.06
N ALA A 249 -1.49 9.18 -3.72
CA ALA A 249 -2.18 8.56 -2.60
C ALA A 249 -1.21 7.69 -1.82
N TYR A 250 -1.30 7.75 -0.49
CA TYR A 250 -0.65 6.82 0.41
C TYR A 250 -1.73 5.91 1.00
N LEU A 251 -1.53 4.61 0.83
CA LEU A 251 -2.44 3.55 1.25
C LEU A 251 -1.69 2.64 2.22
N GLN A 252 -2.23 2.50 3.43
CA GLN A 252 -1.66 1.69 4.51
C GLN A 252 -2.73 0.73 5.09
N PRO A 253 -3.00 -0.38 4.39
CA PRO A 253 -3.74 -1.50 4.95
C PRO A 253 -2.89 -2.21 6.01
N ALA A 254 -3.53 -2.53 7.12
CA ALA A 254 -2.95 -3.29 8.21
C ALA A 254 -3.99 -4.29 8.75
N ARG A 255 -3.52 -5.46 9.19
CA ARG A 255 -4.37 -6.47 9.83
C ARG A 255 -3.64 -7.14 10.99
N VAL A 256 -4.41 -7.63 11.96
CA VAL A 256 -3.91 -8.42 13.09
C VAL A 256 -4.03 -9.90 12.75
N LEU A 257 -2.91 -10.61 12.73
CA LEU A 257 -2.83 -12.07 12.51
C LEU A 257 -2.00 -12.70 13.62
N ASN A 258 -2.58 -13.61 14.41
CA ASN A 258 -1.88 -14.33 15.49
C ASN A 258 -1.05 -13.41 16.40
N ASP A 259 -1.68 -12.33 16.90
CA ASP A 259 -1.07 -11.29 17.75
C ASP A 259 0.07 -10.47 17.09
N SER A 260 0.32 -10.65 15.80
CA SER A 260 1.21 -9.81 15.00
C SER A 260 0.42 -8.86 14.10
N VAL A 261 0.98 -7.67 13.82
CA VAL A 261 0.41 -6.71 12.88
C VAL A 261 1.13 -6.84 11.55
N GLU A 262 0.41 -7.25 10.52
CA GLU A 262 0.85 -7.16 9.14
C GLU A 262 0.45 -5.80 8.58
N THR A 263 1.39 -5.08 7.97
CA THR A 263 1.14 -3.78 7.34
C THR A 263 1.81 -3.75 5.97
N THR A 264 1.17 -3.06 5.03
CA THR A 264 1.74 -2.81 3.70
C THR A 264 1.66 -1.33 3.40
N ASP A 265 2.79 -0.73 3.03
CA ASP A 265 2.87 0.68 2.64
C ASP A 265 2.90 0.80 1.12
N ILE A 266 1.88 1.45 0.57
CA ILE A 266 1.69 1.63 -0.87
C ILE A 266 1.58 3.12 -1.16
N VAL A 267 2.44 3.62 -2.03
CA VAL A 267 2.34 4.99 -2.56
C VAL A 267 2.00 4.93 -4.04
N LEU A 268 0.95 5.65 -4.42
CA LEU A 268 0.50 5.81 -5.79
C LEU A 268 0.82 7.23 -6.23
N LEU A 269 1.46 7.39 -7.37
CA LEU A 269 1.77 8.71 -7.93
C LEU A 269 1.13 8.84 -9.30
N ARG A 270 0.23 9.80 -9.45
CA ARG A 270 -0.33 10.20 -10.74
C ARG A 270 0.52 11.32 -11.32
N MET A 271 1.19 11.00 -12.42
CA MET A 271 1.95 11.93 -13.26
C MET A 271 1.18 12.21 -14.54
N LEU A 272 1.38 13.32 -15.27
CA LEU A 272 0.57 13.68 -16.44
C LEU A 272 0.19 12.53 -17.40
N GLY A 273 1.14 11.65 -17.73
CA GLY A 273 0.95 10.54 -18.68
C GLY A 273 1.10 9.14 -18.11
N SER A 274 1.28 8.98 -16.79
CA SER A 274 1.52 7.67 -16.19
C SER A 274 1.03 7.60 -14.75
N VAL A 275 0.86 6.37 -14.26
CA VAL A 275 0.67 6.08 -12.83
C VAL A 275 1.80 5.18 -12.37
N TRP A 276 2.33 5.51 -11.21
CA TRP A 276 3.41 4.77 -10.58
C TRP A 276 2.93 4.16 -9.28
N LEU A 277 3.18 2.86 -9.15
CA LEU A 277 3.03 2.12 -7.92
C LEU A 277 4.41 2.06 -7.25
N CYS A 278 4.51 2.62 -6.05
CA CYS A 278 5.68 2.61 -5.22
C CYS A 278 5.41 1.74 -3.98
N ARG A 279 6.22 0.70 -3.81
CA ARG A 279 6.10 -0.25 -2.69
C ARG A 279 7.37 -0.23 -1.88
N GLN A 280 7.24 -0.10 -0.57
CA GLN A 280 8.38 -0.15 0.34
C GLN A 280 8.60 -1.58 0.84
N GLN A 281 9.83 -2.08 0.69
CA GLN A 281 10.29 -3.33 1.30
C GLN A 281 11.59 -3.06 2.07
N GLY A 282 11.47 -2.93 3.39
CA GLY A 282 12.59 -2.52 4.24
C GLY A 282 13.07 -1.11 3.89
N LYS A 283 14.30 -1.00 3.39
CA LYS A 283 14.92 0.28 2.99
C LYS A 283 14.81 0.59 1.49
N GLN A 284 14.22 -0.31 0.72
CA GLN A 284 14.10 -0.18 -0.72
C GLN A 284 12.67 0.15 -1.12
N TYR A 285 12.55 0.99 -2.14
CA TYR A 285 11.32 1.36 -2.82
C TYR A 285 11.37 0.75 -4.22
N THR A 286 10.44 -0.15 -4.51
CA THR A 286 10.20 -0.60 -5.88
C THR A 286 9.21 0.35 -6.52
N LEU A 287 9.59 0.92 -7.66
CA LEU A 287 8.77 1.80 -8.48
C LEU A 287 8.45 1.11 -9.78
N GLU A 288 7.17 0.99 -10.10
CA GLU A 288 6.71 0.42 -11.36
C GLU A 288 5.64 1.30 -12.00
N SER A 289 5.77 1.57 -13.29
CA SER A 289 4.67 2.13 -14.05
C SER A 289 3.61 1.05 -14.26
N THR A 290 2.35 1.43 -14.11
CA THR A 290 1.22 0.53 -14.24
C THR A 290 0.10 1.18 -15.05
N SER A 291 -0.80 0.35 -15.59
CA SER A 291 -2.02 0.84 -16.24
C SER A 291 -3.11 1.11 -15.20
N SER A 292 -4.13 1.90 -15.58
CA SER A 292 -5.30 2.10 -14.73
C SER A 292 -5.97 0.76 -14.39
N SER A 293 -6.17 -0.10 -15.38
CA SER A 293 -6.78 -1.43 -15.19
C SER A 293 -5.99 -2.34 -14.25
N HIS A 294 -4.67 -2.42 -14.42
CA HIS A 294 -3.81 -3.25 -13.58
C HIS A 294 -3.75 -2.71 -12.15
N LEU A 295 -3.68 -1.38 -11.98
CA LEU A 295 -3.73 -0.76 -10.67
C LEU A 295 -5.05 -1.06 -9.95
N LEU A 296 -6.19 -1.01 -10.64
CA LEU A 296 -7.49 -1.30 -10.02
C LEU A 296 -7.61 -2.76 -9.58
N SER A 297 -7.15 -3.71 -10.41
CA SER A 297 -7.07 -5.11 -10.00
C SER A 297 -6.11 -5.31 -8.82
N PHE A 298 -4.98 -4.60 -8.79
CA PHE A 298 -4.06 -4.64 -7.66
C PHE A 298 -4.71 -4.10 -6.37
N LEU A 299 -5.40 -2.95 -6.44
CA LEU A 299 -6.06 -2.34 -5.29
C LEU A 299 -7.18 -3.23 -4.75
N ASP A 300 -8.01 -3.81 -5.63
CA ASP A 300 -9.04 -4.75 -5.22
C ASP A 300 -8.44 -5.96 -4.47
N ASN A 301 -7.39 -6.58 -5.04
CA ASN A 301 -6.71 -7.70 -4.41
C ASN A 301 -6.12 -7.35 -3.04
N VAL A 302 -5.50 -6.16 -2.91
CA VAL A 302 -4.92 -5.70 -1.65
C VAL A 302 -6.02 -5.43 -0.62
N LEU A 303 -7.01 -4.62 -0.96
CA LEU A 303 -8.06 -4.22 -0.01
C LEU A 303 -8.88 -5.43 0.42
N THR A 304 -9.31 -6.26 -0.53
CA THR A 304 -10.05 -7.50 -0.24
C THR A 304 -9.19 -8.47 0.57
N GLY A 305 -7.92 -8.66 0.19
CA GLY A 305 -6.99 -9.55 0.89
C GLY A 305 -6.73 -9.16 2.35
N PHE A 306 -6.76 -7.86 2.68
CA PHE A 306 -6.63 -7.39 4.06
C PHE A 306 -7.95 -7.46 4.86
N THR A 307 -9.10 -7.37 4.18
CA THR A 307 -10.42 -7.44 4.84
C THR A 307 -10.87 -8.86 5.19
N ILE A 308 -10.36 -9.87 4.48
CA ILE A 308 -10.63 -11.28 4.75
C ILE A 308 -9.46 -11.85 5.57
N LEU A 309 -9.69 -12.18 6.84
CA LEU A 309 -8.67 -12.87 7.62
C LEU A 309 -8.46 -14.29 7.06
N PRO A 310 -7.19 -14.73 6.93
CA PRO A 310 -6.91 -16.13 6.66
C PRO A 310 -7.58 -16.98 7.75
N GLN A 311 -8.46 -17.90 7.37
CA GLN A 311 -8.97 -18.90 8.30
C GLN A 311 -7.76 -19.60 8.92
N PRO A 312 -7.66 -19.70 10.26
CA PRO A 312 -6.60 -20.47 10.88
C PRO A 312 -6.69 -21.86 10.28
N MET A 313 -5.68 -22.25 9.49
CA MET A 313 -5.60 -23.62 9.00
C MET A 313 -5.73 -24.49 10.26
N PRO A 314 -6.66 -25.46 10.29
CA PRO A 314 -6.80 -26.32 11.45
C PRO A 314 -5.42 -26.87 11.73
N THR A 315 -4.81 -26.41 12.82
CA THR A 315 -3.54 -26.95 13.29
C THR A 315 -3.80 -28.43 13.39
N ALA A 316 -3.21 -29.18 12.46
CA ALA A 316 -3.24 -30.63 12.51
C ALA A 316 -2.68 -30.95 13.88
N SER A 317 -3.59 -31.28 14.80
CA SER A 317 -3.28 -31.75 16.13
C SER A 317 -2.17 -32.77 15.93
N ALA A 318 -1.03 -32.53 16.58
CA ALA A 318 0.09 -33.43 16.60
C ALA A 318 -0.33 -34.75 17.26
N ALA A 319 -1.13 -35.54 16.55
CA ALA A 319 -1.19 -36.97 16.69
C ALA A 319 0.00 -37.49 15.88
N GLU A 320 1.15 -37.53 16.57
CA GLU A 320 2.24 -38.50 16.41
C GLU A 320 2.08 -39.41 15.17
N SER A 321 2.44 -38.88 14.00
CA SER A 321 2.45 -39.65 12.77
C SER A 321 3.77 -40.40 12.68
N VAL A 322 3.72 -41.66 13.14
CA VAL A 322 4.60 -42.75 12.71
C VAL A 322 4.80 -42.70 11.18
N PRO A 323 6.00 -43.00 10.63
CA PRO A 323 6.30 -42.75 9.22
C PRO A 323 5.34 -43.50 8.29
N ALA A 324 4.81 -42.78 7.30
CA ALA A 324 3.93 -43.30 6.27
C ALA A 324 4.69 -44.30 5.36
N ALA A 325 4.57 -45.58 5.67
CA ALA A 325 4.83 -46.64 4.71
C ALA A 325 3.84 -46.53 3.57
N THR A 326 4.36 -46.50 2.34
CA THR A 326 3.62 -46.56 1.07
C THR A 326 2.68 -47.77 1.11
N ARG A 327 1.38 -47.53 1.35
CA ARG A 327 0.36 -48.59 1.37
C ARG A 327 0.17 -49.12 -0.05
N SER A 328 0.87 -50.21 -0.38
CA SER A 328 0.54 -51.05 -1.52
C SER A 328 -0.85 -51.66 -1.29
N ARG A 329 -1.70 -51.65 -2.32
CA ARG A 329 -3.05 -52.23 -2.24
C ARG A 329 -2.94 -53.72 -1.86
N PRO A 330 -3.73 -54.22 -0.89
CA PRO A 330 -3.66 -55.62 -0.46
C PRO A 330 -4.00 -56.55 -1.63
N ARG A 331 -3.13 -57.54 -1.88
CA ARG A 331 -3.36 -58.60 -2.86
C ARG A 331 -4.06 -59.76 -2.17
N PHE A 332 -4.96 -60.44 -2.86
CA PHE A 332 -5.66 -61.63 -2.35
C PHE A 332 -5.42 -62.82 -3.28
N CYS A 333 -5.40 -64.03 -2.72
CA CYS A 333 -5.30 -65.26 -3.49
C CYS A 333 -6.54 -65.44 -4.36
N ARG A 334 -6.37 -65.58 -5.67
CA ARG A 334 -7.50 -65.75 -6.60
C ARG A 334 -8.28 -67.05 -6.42
N LYS A 335 -7.68 -68.07 -5.78
CA LYS A 335 -8.32 -69.37 -5.59
C LYS A 335 -9.10 -69.46 -4.28
N CYS A 336 -8.57 -68.94 -3.17
CA CYS A 336 -9.17 -69.10 -1.85
C CYS A 336 -9.51 -67.78 -1.14
N GLY A 337 -9.18 -66.62 -1.73
CA GLY A 337 -9.51 -65.31 -1.19
C GLY A 337 -8.65 -64.85 -0.01
N THR A 338 -7.68 -65.63 0.44
CA THR A 338 -6.82 -65.26 1.58
C THR A 338 -5.92 -64.07 1.22
N PRO A 339 -5.78 -63.05 2.09
CA PRO A 339 -4.87 -61.93 1.86
C PRO A 339 -3.42 -62.41 1.78
N LEU A 340 -2.66 -61.83 0.86
CA LEU A 340 -1.27 -62.17 0.57
C LEU A 340 -0.37 -60.99 0.97
N ALA A 341 0.74 -61.32 1.63
CA ALA A 341 1.82 -60.37 1.86
C ALA A 341 2.48 -59.96 0.53
N THR A 342 3.13 -58.80 0.51
CA THR A 342 3.95 -58.37 -0.63
C THR A 342 5.05 -59.41 -0.89
N ASP A 343 5.21 -59.80 -2.17
CA ASP A 343 6.27 -60.65 -2.72
C ASP A 343 6.22 -62.18 -2.47
N VAL A 344 5.08 -62.73 -2.07
CA VAL A 344 4.93 -64.20 -1.97
C VAL A 344 4.60 -64.85 -3.32
N ARG A 345 5.33 -65.92 -3.67
CA ARG A 345 5.09 -66.70 -4.91
C ARG A 345 4.03 -67.80 -4.76
N PHE A 346 3.66 -68.18 -3.54
CA PHE A 346 2.69 -69.22 -3.24
C PHE A 346 1.79 -68.80 -2.07
N CYS A 347 0.51 -69.23 -2.10
CA CYS A 347 -0.44 -68.94 -1.04
C CYS A 347 -0.23 -69.90 0.14
N GLY A 348 0.14 -69.37 1.31
CA GLY A 348 0.36 -70.18 2.52
C GLY A 348 -0.84 -70.99 3.00
N ALA A 349 -2.07 -70.58 2.66
CA ALA A 349 -3.29 -71.29 3.05
C ALA A 349 -3.68 -72.46 2.13
N CYS A 350 -3.39 -72.38 0.82
CA CYS A 350 -3.87 -73.39 -0.14
C CYS A 350 -2.78 -73.97 -1.05
N GLY A 351 -1.52 -73.56 -0.88
CA GLY A 351 -0.35 -74.05 -1.61
C GLY A 351 -0.26 -73.67 -3.09
N ASN A 352 -1.25 -72.99 -3.66
CA ASN A 352 -1.24 -72.63 -5.08
C ASN A 352 -0.29 -71.47 -5.36
N ALA A 353 0.35 -71.52 -6.53
CA ALA A 353 1.18 -70.43 -7.04
C ALA A 353 0.33 -69.16 -7.25
N VAL A 354 0.90 -68.02 -6.88
CA VAL A 354 0.31 -66.69 -7.05
C VAL A 354 0.97 -66.08 -8.28
N SER A 355 0.37 -66.27 -9.46
CA SER A 355 0.78 -65.60 -10.70
C SER A 355 0.16 -64.22 -10.86
#